data_AF-A0A0V1MF31-F1
#
_entry.id   AF-A0A0V1MF31-F1
#
_cell.length_a   1.000
_cell.length_b   1.000
_cell.length_c   1.000
_cell.angle_alpha   90.00
_cell.angle_beta   90.00
_cell.angle_gamma   90.00
#
_symmetry.space_group_name_H-M   'P 1'
#
loop_
_entity.id
_entity.type
_entity.pdbx_description
1 polymer ?
#
loop_
_entity_poly.entity_id
_entity_poly.type
_entity_poly.pdbx_seq_one_letter_code
_entity_poly.pdbx_strand_id
1 'polypeptide(L)'
;LNIVLIGLKWSKTLLIQNGTNLIPQRMENNESSSTGSRFDNLEQCLENFIENSRQLCMVATDFQASSQTVLNQKIQAVLGGLQELSAKHSKFNDIKIPVELLDYVDAGKNPQLYTKDCIEKTLIRNKEVNGKIEQYKKFRACLLNELTDLFPKETIQYRTIREDDPAAGRP
;
A
#
# COMPACT_ATOMS: atom_id res chain seq x y z
N LEU A 1 -14.68 2.13 -22.08
CA LEU A 1 -15.81 2.13 -21.12
C LEU A 1 -15.39 1.77 -19.69
N ASN A 2 -14.60 0.71 -19.47
CA ASN A 2 -14.19 0.30 -18.11
C ASN A 2 -13.40 1.36 -17.32
N ILE A 3 -12.50 2.11 -17.96
CA ILE A 3 -11.69 3.15 -17.28
C ILE A 3 -12.53 4.36 -16.81
N VAL A 4 -13.55 4.74 -17.58
CA VAL A 4 -14.47 5.84 -17.23
C VAL A 4 -15.42 5.44 -16.09
N LEU A 5 -15.87 4.18 -16.07
CA LEU A 5 -16.64 3.64 -14.95
C LEU A 5 -15.83 3.55 -13.66
N ILE A 6 -14.52 3.28 -13.76
CA ILE A 6 -13.61 3.28 -12.61
C ILE A 6 -13.53 4.70 -12.04
N GLY A 7 -13.27 5.73 -12.84
CA GLY A 7 -13.20 7.13 -12.35
C GLY A 7 -14.48 7.62 -11.64
N LEU A 8 -15.67 7.32 -12.18
CA LEU A 8 -16.95 7.71 -11.57
C LEU A 8 -17.27 6.94 -10.27
N LYS A 9 -16.77 5.71 -10.14
CA LYS A 9 -16.92 4.90 -8.92
C LYS A 9 -16.04 5.43 -7.79
N TRP A 10 -14.86 5.97 -8.12
CA TRP A 10 -13.94 6.55 -7.14
C TRP A 10 -14.47 7.85 -6.50
N SER A 11 -15.20 8.68 -7.24
CA SER A 11 -15.77 9.93 -6.69
C SER A 11 -16.94 9.69 -5.72
N LYS A 12 -17.78 8.67 -5.95
CA LYS A 12 -18.91 8.35 -5.04
C LYS A 12 -18.51 7.56 -3.80
N THR A 13 -17.46 6.73 -3.85
CA THR A 13 -17.00 5.96 -2.69
C THR A 13 -16.23 6.81 -1.68
N LEU A 14 -15.60 7.91 -2.10
CA LEU A 14 -14.90 8.84 -1.21
C LEU A 14 -15.83 9.59 -0.24
N LEU A 15 -17.10 9.81 -0.60
CA LEU A 15 -18.05 10.58 0.22
C LEU A 15 -18.75 9.78 1.34
N ILE A 16 -18.63 8.44 1.34
CA ILE A 16 -19.37 7.57 2.27
C ILE A 16 -18.50 7.09 3.44
N GLN A 17 -17.16 7.18 3.35
CA GLN A 17 -16.25 6.64 4.39
C GLN A 17 -15.76 7.66 5.43
N ASN A 18 -16.16 8.93 5.35
CA ASN A 18 -15.73 9.96 6.32
C ASN A 18 -16.44 9.89 7.70
N GLY A 19 -17.09 8.78 8.01
CA GLY A 19 -17.75 8.54 9.29
C GLY A 19 -17.20 7.32 9.99
N THR A 20 -15.98 7.39 10.55
CA THR A 20 -15.53 6.66 11.76
C THR A 20 -14.07 7.03 12.05
N ASN A 21 -13.91 8.01 12.92
CA ASN A 21 -12.63 8.35 13.54
C ASN A 21 -12.13 7.16 14.36
N LEU A 22 -10.92 6.68 14.06
CA LEU A 22 -9.89 6.21 15.02
C LEU A 22 -8.61 5.88 14.23
N ILE A 23 -7.91 6.92 13.77
CA ILE A 23 -6.50 6.86 13.35
C ILE A 23 -5.81 8.02 14.10
N PRO A 24 -4.72 7.80 14.84
CA PRO A 24 -3.91 8.91 15.31
C PRO A 24 -3.25 9.55 14.08
N GLN A 25 -3.74 10.72 13.67
CA GLN A 25 -2.95 11.60 12.81
C GLN A 25 -1.76 12.12 13.60
N ARG A 26 -0.53 11.91 13.10
CA ARG A 26 0.47 12.96 12.86
C ARG A 26 1.87 12.38 12.62
N MET A 27 2.22 12.27 11.33
CA MET A 27 3.52 12.65 10.78
C MET A 27 3.27 13.10 9.33
N GLU A 28 2.67 14.28 9.16
CA GLU A 28 2.86 15.04 7.92
C GLU A 28 4.28 15.62 7.98
N ASN A 29 5.22 14.93 7.36
CA ASN A 29 6.55 15.48 7.12
C ASN A 29 6.50 16.33 5.84
N ASN A 30 6.94 17.57 6.04
CA ASN A 30 7.02 18.66 5.09
C ASN A 30 8.17 18.44 4.08
N GLU A 31 7.97 17.57 3.09
CA GLU A 31 8.89 17.35 1.93
C GLU A 31 8.14 17.40 0.57
N SER A 32 7.00 18.09 0.49
CA SER A 32 5.95 17.84 -0.50
C SER A 32 5.95 18.70 -1.78
N SER A 33 6.99 19.46 -2.11
CA SER A 33 6.96 20.28 -3.35
C SER A 33 7.58 19.61 -4.59
N SER A 34 8.67 18.84 -4.45
CA SER A 34 9.38 18.25 -5.60
C SER A 34 8.92 16.83 -5.94
N THR A 35 8.52 16.05 -4.94
CA THR A 35 8.03 14.68 -5.12
C THR A 35 6.60 14.68 -5.64
N GLY A 36 5.70 15.50 -5.07
CA GLY A 36 4.35 15.71 -5.58
C GLY A 36 4.36 16.13 -7.05
N SER A 37 5.16 17.15 -7.38
CA SER A 37 5.22 17.66 -8.75
C SER A 37 5.64 16.62 -9.79
N ARG A 38 6.55 15.67 -9.50
CA ARG A 38 6.87 14.62 -10.49
C ARG A 38 5.70 13.65 -10.72
N PHE A 39 4.90 13.36 -9.69
CA PHE A 39 3.70 12.53 -9.81
C PHE A 39 2.59 13.27 -10.56
N ASP A 40 2.39 14.55 -10.26
CA ASP A 40 1.41 15.39 -10.97
C ASP A 40 1.75 15.46 -12.47
N ASN A 41 3.05 15.59 -12.82
CA ASN A 41 3.53 15.56 -14.20
C ASN A 41 3.34 14.20 -14.90
N LEU A 42 3.36 13.10 -14.14
CA LEU A 42 3.08 11.76 -14.68
C LEU A 42 1.57 11.57 -14.86
N GLU A 43 0.78 11.98 -13.88
CA GLU A 43 -0.68 11.94 -13.91
C GLU A 43 -1.22 12.73 -15.11
N GLN A 44 -0.79 13.98 -15.29
CA GLN A 44 -1.20 14.79 -16.44
C GLN A 44 -0.81 14.15 -17.78
N CYS A 45 0.36 13.51 -17.85
CA CYS A 45 0.81 12.79 -19.05
C CYS A 45 -0.08 11.58 -19.35
N LEU A 46 -0.44 10.81 -18.32
CA LEU A 46 -1.35 9.68 -18.41
C LEU A 46 -2.77 10.12 -18.81
N GLU A 47 -3.29 11.19 -18.21
CA GLU A 47 -4.60 11.76 -18.56
C GLU A 47 -4.66 12.19 -20.03
N ASN A 48 -3.64 12.95 -20.48
CA ASN A 48 -3.52 13.37 -21.86
C ASN A 48 -3.41 12.18 -22.83
N PHE A 49 -2.67 11.13 -22.46
CA PHE A 49 -2.54 9.93 -23.26
C PHE A 49 -3.86 9.15 -23.36
N ILE A 50 -4.56 8.97 -22.25
CA ILE A 50 -5.86 8.31 -22.19
C ILE A 50 -6.88 9.08 -23.03
N GLU A 51 -6.90 10.41 -22.91
CA GLU A 51 -7.83 11.26 -23.65
C GLU A 51 -7.53 11.25 -25.16
N ASN A 52 -6.25 11.34 -25.56
CA ASN A 52 -5.88 11.21 -26.98
C ASN A 52 -6.25 9.83 -27.55
N SER A 53 -6.08 8.76 -26.78
CA SER A 53 -6.48 7.41 -27.17
C SER A 53 -8.01 7.30 -27.32
N ARG A 54 -8.77 7.91 -26.40
CA ARG A 54 -10.24 7.98 -26.48
C ARG A 54 -10.70 8.72 -27.72
N GLN A 55 -10.11 9.88 -28.01
CA GLN A 55 -10.42 10.67 -29.20
C GLN A 55 -10.06 9.94 -30.49
N LEU A 56 -8.93 9.23 -30.52
CA LEU A 56 -8.56 8.37 -31.66
C LEU A 56 -9.65 7.31 -31.90
N CYS A 57 -10.12 6.62 -30.86
CA CYS A 57 -11.21 5.65 -30.99
C CYS A 57 -12.50 6.28 -31.51
N MET A 58 -12.84 7.51 -31.11
CA MET A 58 -14.02 8.20 -31.64
C MET A 58 -13.90 8.46 -33.14
N VAL A 59 -12.78 9.03 -33.61
CA VAL A 59 -12.55 9.32 -35.03
C VAL A 59 -12.49 8.03 -35.85
N ALA A 60 -11.91 6.96 -35.31
CA ALA A 60 -11.86 5.66 -35.97
C ALA A 60 -13.25 4.98 -36.07
N THR A 61 -14.13 5.20 -35.09
CA THR A 61 -15.47 4.59 -35.07
C THR A 61 -16.41 5.27 -36.08
N ASP A 62 -16.32 6.59 -36.24
CA ASP A 62 -17.11 7.36 -37.22
C ASP A 62 -16.17 8.00 -38.26
N PHE A 63 -15.46 7.15 -39.00
CA PHE A 63 -14.46 7.61 -39.95
C PHE A 63 -15.09 8.18 -41.22
N GLN A 64 -14.65 9.38 -41.60
CA GLN A 64 -14.99 10.04 -42.86
C GLN A 64 -13.72 10.39 -43.64
N ALA A 65 -13.77 10.46 -44.98
CA ALA A 65 -12.60 10.79 -45.79
C ALA A 65 -11.97 12.16 -45.42
N SER A 66 -12.79 13.13 -45.01
CA SER A 66 -12.36 14.44 -44.50
C SER A 66 -11.61 14.35 -43.16
N SER A 67 -11.81 13.29 -42.38
CA SER A 67 -11.23 13.09 -41.05
C SER A 67 -9.83 12.42 -41.06
N GLN A 68 -9.35 11.98 -42.23
CA GLN A 68 -8.05 11.28 -42.36
C GLN A 68 -6.89 12.04 -41.74
N THR A 69 -6.83 13.36 -41.95
CA THR A 69 -5.77 14.19 -41.39
C THR A 69 -5.82 14.20 -39.86
N VAL A 70 -7.02 14.30 -39.29
CA VAL A 70 -7.24 14.28 -37.82
C VAL A 70 -6.89 12.92 -37.24
N LEU A 71 -7.24 11.83 -37.93
CA LEU A 71 -6.87 10.48 -37.54
C LEU A 71 -5.35 10.32 -37.46
N ASN A 72 -4.62 10.76 -38.50
CA ASN A 72 -3.16 10.71 -38.54
C ASN A 72 -2.55 11.54 -37.40
N GLN A 73 -3.07 12.74 -37.14
CA GLN A 73 -2.63 13.57 -36.01
C GLN A 73 -2.83 12.86 -34.67
N LYS A 74 -3.97 12.18 -34.48
CA LYS A 74 -4.25 11.43 -33.24
C LYS A 74 -3.38 10.19 -33.08
N ILE A 75 -3.10 9.46 -34.16
CA ILE A 75 -2.14 8.36 -34.13
C ILE A 75 -0.76 8.86 -33.68
N GLN A 76 -0.28 9.96 -34.27
CA GLN A 76 1.00 10.56 -33.87
C GLN A 76 0.99 11.05 -32.43
N ALA A 77 -0.11 11.63 -31.94
CA ALA A 77 -0.25 12.05 -30.55
C ALA A 77 -0.20 10.87 -29.56
N VAL A 78 -0.84 9.75 -29.89
CA VAL A 78 -0.80 8.51 -29.07
C VAL A 78 0.62 7.92 -29.06
N LEU A 79 1.29 7.85 -30.21
CA LEU A 79 2.67 7.39 -30.30
C LEU A 79 3.63 8.28 -29.52
N GLY A 80 3.51 9.60 -29.65
CA GLY A 80 4.29 10.58 -28.90
C GLY A 80 4.05 10.45 -27.39
N GLY A 81 2.80 10.25 -26.96
CA GLY A 81 2.46 10.02 -25.56
C GLY A 81 3.10 8.75 -24.98
N LEU A 82 3.14 7.65 -25.73
CA LEU A 82 3.85 6.44 -25.31
C LEU A 82 5.36 6.65 -25.17
N GLN A 83 5.98 7.37 -26.11
CA GLN A 83 7.40 7.71 -26.06
C GLN A 83 7.71 8.59 -24.84
N GLU A 84 6.86 9.60 -24.56
CA GLU A 84 7.01 10.47 -23.41
C GLU A 84 6.88 9.69 -22.09
N LEU A 85 5.89 8.80 -21.99
CA LEU A 85 5.69 7.94 -20.82
C LEU A 85 6.90 7.01 -20.59
N SER A 86 7.41 6.40 -21.67
CA SER A 86 8.61 5.56 -21.60
C SER A 86 9.84 6.35 -21.16
N ALA A 87 10.00 7.59 -21.60
CA ALA A 87 11.12 8.45 -21.20
C ALA A 87 11.04 8.86 -19.72
N LYS A 88 9.82 8.98 -19.17
CA LYS A 88 9.59 9.34 -17.77
C LYS A 88 9.80 8.17 -16.79
N HIS A 89 9.77 6.92 -17.25
CA HIS A 89 9.91 5.72 -16.41
C HIS A 89 11.12 5.77 -15.45
N SER A 90 12.30 6.20 -15.94
CA SER A 90 13.52 6.26 -15.14
C SER A 90 13.44 7.15 -13.89
N LYS A 91 12.50 8.10 -13.86
CA LYS A 91 12.28 9.03 -12.73
C LYS A 91 11.56 8.39 -11.55
N PHE A 92 11.08 7.15 -11.67
CA PHE A 92 10.28 6.45 -10.66
C PHE A 92 10.91 5.14 -10.18
N ASN A 93 12.17 4.88 -10.53
CA ASN A 93 12.91 3.66 -10.12
C ASN A 93 13.08 3.52 -8.59
N ASP A 94 12.91 4.62 -7.85
CA ASP A 94 12.95 4.66 -6.39
C ASP A 94 11.68 4.10 -5.73
N ILE A 95 10.61 3.91 -6.50
CA ILE A 95 9.32 3.42 -6.01
C ILE A 95 9.22 1.92 -6.22
N LYS A 96 8.96 1.19 -5.12
CA LYS A 96 8.71 -0.24 -5.16
C LYS A 96 7.22 -0.50 -4.95
N ILE A 97 6.59 -1.15 -5.92
CA ILE A 97 5.18 -1.51 -5.87
C ILE A 97 5.09 -2.99 -5.49
N PRO A 98 4.40 -3.36 -4.39
CA PRO A 98 4.12 -4.75 -4.06
C PRO A 98 3.36 -5.44 -5.20
N VAL A 99 3.78 -6.65 -5.59
CA VAL A 99 3.16 -7.36 -6.72
C VAL A 99 1.70 -7.71 -6.39
N GLU A 100 1.41 -8.01 -5.13
CA GLU A 100 0.08 -8.30 -4.62
C GLU A 100 -0.88 -7.11 -4.77
N LEU A 101 -0.36 -5.87 -4.89
CA LEU A 101 -1.19 -4.69 -5.16
C LEU A 101 -1.78 -4.74 -6.58
N LEU A 102 -1.06 -5.36 -7.53
CA LEU A 102 -1.51 -5.45 -8.92
C LEU A 102 -2.81 -6.25 -9.03
N ASP A 103 -3.00 -7.30 -8.22
CA ASP A 103 -4.24 -8.07 -8.17
C ASP A 103 -5.46 -7.20 -7.80
N TYR A 104 -5.27 -6.16 -6.97
CA TYR A 104 -6.33 -5.22 -6.63
C TYR A 104 -6.64 -4.29 -7.80
N VAL A 105 -5.60 -3.80 -8.48
CA VAL A 105 -5.73 -2.89 -9.64
C VAL A 105 -6.39 -3.62 -10.81
N ASP A 106 -5.95 -4.83 -11.15
CA ASP A 106 -6.46 -5.63 -12.26
C ASP A 106 -7.92 -6.04 -12.04
N ALA A 107 -8.31 -6.30 -10.79
CA ALA A 107 -9.70 -6.54 -10.40
C ALA A 107 -10.56 -5.26 -10.32
N GLY A 108 -9.99 -4.07 -10.59
CA GLY A 108 -10.67 -2.77 -10.48
C GLY A 108 -11.06 -2.39 -9.06
N LYS A 109 -10.39 -2.95 -8.04
CA LYS A 109 -10.56 -2.60 -6.62
C LYS A 109 -9.74 -1.36 -6.29
N ASN A 110 -10.11 -0.69 -5.19
CA ASN A 110 -9.31 0.41 -4.67
C ASN A 110 -7.99 -0.14 -4.07
N PRO A 111 -6.81 0.28 -4.56
CA PRO A 111 -5.49 -0.09 -4.02
C PRO A 111 -5.33 0.19 -2.51
N GLN A 112 -6.05 1.17 -1.95
CA GLN A 112 -6.04 1.44 -0.51
C GLN A 112 -6.59 0.29 0.35
N LEU A 113 -7.39 -0.61 -0.26
CA LEU A 113 -7.85 -1.82 0.43
C LEU A 113 -6.69 -2.77 0.72
N TYR A 114 -5.68 -2.86 -0.16
CA TYR A 114 -4.48 -3.64 0.13
C TYR A 114 -3.74 -3.08 1.34
N THR A 115 -3.52 -1.76 1.39
CA THR A 115 -2.89 -1.09 2.53
C THR A 115 -3.64 -1.38 3.82
N LYS A 116 -4.98 -1.29 3.78
CA LYS A 116 -5.85 -1.64 4.90
C LYS A 116 -5.66 -3.10 5.33
N ASP A 117 -5.75 -4.05 4.40
CA ASP A 117 -5.60 -5.48 4.68
C ASP A 117 -4.22 -5.79 5.30
N CYS A 118 -3.15 -5.13 4.82
CA CYS A 118 -1.80 -5.25 5.38
C CYS A 118 -1.73 -4.78 6.83
N ILE A 119 -2.32 -3.61 7.13
CA ILE A 119 -2.36 -3.06 8.49
C ILE A 119 -3.17 -4.00 9.40
N GLU A 120 -4.34 -4.45 8.96
CA GLU A 120 -5.20 -5.35 9.72
C GLU A 120 -4.53 -6.69 10.01
N LYS A 121 -3.91 -7.33 9.00
CA LYS A 121 -3.14 -8.57 9.18
C LYS A 121 -1.97 -8.38 10.15
N THR A 122 -1.26 -7.26 10.05
CA THR A 122 -0.14 -6.94 10.94
C THR A 122 -0.62 -6.77 12.38
N LEU A 123 -1.74 -6.07 12.57
CA LEU A 123 -2.33 -5.85 13.89
C LEU A 123 -2.80 -7.16 14.52
N ILE A 124 -3.47 -8.03 13.76
CA ILE A 124 -3.89 -9.36 14.23
C ILE A 124 -2.66 -10.17 14.66
N ARG A 125 -1.63 -10.23 13.80
CA ARG A 125 -0.41 -10.98 14.09
C ARG A 125 0.34 -10.43 15.31
N ASN A 126 0.37 -9.10 15.49
CA ASN A 126 0.97 -8.48 16.66
C ASN A 126 0.23 -8.88 17.95
N LYS A 127 -1.12 -8.83 17.94
CA LYS A 127 -1.94 -9.29 19.07
C LYS A 127 -1.71 -10.77 19.38
N GLU A 128 -1.68 -11.62 18.36
CA GLU A 128 -1.41 -13.06 18.52
C GLU A 128 -0.04 -13.32 19.15
N VAL A 129 1.01 -12.65 18.67
CA VAL A 129 2.38 -12.79 19.20
C VAL A 129 2.45 -12.29 20.64
N ASN A 130 1.84 -11.15 20.96
CA ASN A 130 1.77 -10.64 22.32
C ASN A 130 1.02 -11.61 23.26
N GLY A 131 -0.09 -12.18 22.79
CA GLY A 131 -0.83 -13.19 23.55
C GLY A 131 0.03 -14.44 23.84
N LYS A 132 0.82 -14.90 22.87
CA LYS A 132 1.78 -16.00 23.08
C LYS A 132 2.85 -15.62 24.10
N ILE A 133 3.44 -14.42 24.00
CA ILE A 133 4.45 -13.94 24.96
C ILE A 133 3.88 -13.95 26.37
N GLU A 134 2.66 -13.45 26.56
CA GLU A 134 2.00 -13.41 27.87
C GLU A 134 1.72 -14.81 28.42
N GLN A 135 1.27 -15.74 27.57
CA GLN A 135 1.09 -17.14 27.96
C GLN A 135 2.41 -17.79 28.38
N TYR A 136 3.50 -17.55 27.64
CA TYR A 136 4.82 -18.07 28.01
C TYR A 136 5.34 -17.46 29.32
N LYS A 137 5.11 -16.16 29.56
CA LYS A 137 5.44 -15.50 30.84
C LYS A 137 4.68 -16.13 32.00
N LYS A 138 3.36 -16.34 31.85
CA LYS A 138 2.53 -16.99 32.87
C LYS A 138 2.95 -18.44 33.12
N PHE A 139 3.19 -19.22 32.06
CA PHE A 139 3.67 -20.59 32.17
C PHE A 139 5.01 -20.67 32.90
N ARG A 140 5.96 -19.78 32.56
CA ARG A 140 7.25 -19.67 33.26
C ARG A 140 7.05 -19.37 34.75
N ALA A 141 6.17 -18.45 35.10
CA ALA A 141 5.91 -18.12 36.51
C ALA A 141 5.33 -19.32 37.28
N CYS A 142 4.33 -20.01 36.72
CA CYS A 142 3.77 -21.22 37.32
C CYS A 142 4.83 -22.32 37.49
N LEU A 143 5.63 -22.58 36.46
CA LEU A 143 6.69 -23.58 36.52
C LEU A 143 7.73 -23.25 37.59
N LEU A 144 8.11 -21.97 37.72
CA LEU A 144 9.06 -21.55 38.76
C LEU A 144 8.50 -21.65 40.17
N ASN A 145 7.19 -21.47 40.36
CA ASN A 145 6.55 -21.67 41.66
C ASN A 145 6.61 -23.14 42.07
N GLU A 146 6.16 -24.06 41.22
CA GLU A 146 6.22 -25.51 41.47
C GLU A 146 7.65 -26.01 41.71
N LEU A 147 8.62 -25.50 40.93
CA LEU A 147 10.03 -25.84 41.13
C LEU A 147 10.60 -25.27 42.43
N THR A 148 10.14 -24.10 42.89
CA THR A 148 10.58 -23.53 44.17
C THR A 148 10.12 -24.41 45.33
N ASP A 149 8.92 -24.99 45.24
CA ASP A 149 8.36 -25.86 46.29
C ASP A 149 9.08 -27.23 46.33
N LEU A 150 9.40 -27.81 45.17
CA LEU A 150 10.05 -29.13 45.08
C LEU A 150 11.59 -29.08 45.20
N PHE A 151 12.22 -28.04 44.65
CA PHE A 151 13.68 -27.92 44.50
C PHE A 151 14.16 -26.48 44.79
N PRO A 152 14.13 -26.04 46.06
CA PRO A 152 14.36 -24.65 46.43
C PRO A 152 15.79 -24.17 46.15
N LYS A 153 16.80 -25.02 46.35
CA LYS A 153 18.22 -24.63 46.19
C LYS A 153 18.59 -24.44 44.72
N GLU A 154 18.15 -25.37 43.88
CA GLU A 154 18.37 -25.40 42.44
C GLU A 154 17.64 -24.23 41.76
N THR A 155 16.42 -23.92 42.21
CA THR A 155 15.63 -22.80 41.66
C THR A 155 16.25 -21.44 42.00
N ILE A 156 16.87 -21.28 43.17
CA ILE A 156 17.62 -20.07 43.53
C ILE A 156 18.84 -19.90 42.62
N GLN A 157 19.63 -20.96 42.41
CA GLN A 157 20.79 -20.93 41.50
C GLN A 157 20.38 -20.56 40.07
N TYR A 158 19.27 -21.14 39.57
CA TYR A 158 18.73 -20.81 38.25
C TYR A 158 18.32 -19.33 38.15
N ARG A 159 17.64 -18.76 39.17
CA ARG A 159 17.25 -17.34 39.17
C ARG A 159 18.46 -16.43 39.08
N THR A 160 19.51 -16.69 39.85
CA THR A 160 20.75 -15.90 39.83
C THR A 160 21.41 -15.90 38.45
N ILE A 161 21.51 -17.06 37.78
CA ILE A 161 22.12 -17.16 36.44
C ILE A 161 21.29 -16.42 35.39
N ARG A 162 19.96 -16.40 35.55
CA ARG A 162 19.05 -15.83 34.54
C ARG A 162 18.78 -14.33 34.69
N GLU A 163 18.92 -13.78 35.88
CA GLU A 163 18.83 -12.33 36.12
C GLU A 163 20.03 -11.58 35.51
N ASP A 164 21.16 -12.27 35.34
CA ASP A 164 22.35 -11.75 34.64
C ASP A 164 22.22 -11.76 33.10
N ASP A 165 21.17 -12.35 32.53
CA ASP A 165 20.92 -12.35 31.08
C ASP A 165 20.19 -11.05 30.65
N PRO A 166 20.85 -10.12 29.94
CA PRO A 166 20.25 -8.85 29.52
C PRO A 166 19.06 -9.01 28.55
N ALA A 167 18.85 -10.20 27.99
CA ALA A 167 17.68 -10.51 27.16
C ALA A 167 16.46 -11.01 27.98
N ALA A 168 16.65 -11.41 29.24
CA ALA A 168 15.59 -11.98 30.08
C ALA A 168 14.73 -10.93 30.80
N GLY A 169 15.15 -9.65 30.76
CA GLY A 169 14.58 -8.54 31.51
C GLY A 169 13.94 -7.43 30.67
N ARG A 170 13.31 -7.74 29.53
CA ARG A 170 12.42 -6.76 28.88
C ARG A 170 10.98 -7.02 29.35
N PRO A 171 10.35 -6.10 30.11
CA PRO A 171 8.93 -6.18 30.42
C PRO A 171 8.09 -6.26 29.12
#